data_AF-A0A952H4C9-F1
#
_entry.id   AF-A0A952H4C9-F1
#
_cell.length_a   1.000
_cell.length_b   1.000
_cell.length_c   1.000
_cell.angle_alpha   90.00
_cell.angle_beta   90.00
_cell.angle_gamma   90.00
#
_symmetry.space_group_name_H-M   'P 1'
#
loop_
_entity.id
_entity.type
_entity.pdbx_description
1 polymer ?
#
loop_
_entity_poly.entity_id
_entity_poly.type
_entity_poly.pdbx_seq_one_letter_code
_entity_poly.pdbx_strand_id
1 'polypeptide(L)' 'MRYLPLSDTDRRAMLDAIGVASVDDLFADVPAAARLSGPVEGLPMHMTEMAVERQLGGLAKQNLAAGDAPFFLGAGA' A
#
# COMPACT_ATOMS: atom_id res chain seq x y z
N MET A 1 0.90 0.48 -11.33
CA MET A 1 1.89 -0.62 -11.33
C MET A 1 1.41 -1.78 -10.48
N ARG A 2 1.55 -3.03 -10.93
CA ARG A 2 1.21 -4.21 -10.13
C ARG A 2 2.34 -4.52 -9.15
N TYR A 3 2.11 -4.26 -7.86
CA TYR A 3 3.11 -4.47 -6.81
C TYR A 3 3.40 -5.95 -6.54
N LEU A 4 2.38 -6.81 -6.62
CA LEU A 4 2.53 -8.24 -6.41
C LEU A 4 2.57 -8.98 -7.75
N PRO A 5 3.73 -9.53 -8.17
CA PRO A 5 3.88 -10.14 -9.50
C PRO A 5 3.14 -11.47 -9.62
N LEU A 6 3.03 -12.21 -8.51
CA LEU A 6 2.45 -13.55 -8.48
C LEU A 6 0.92 -13.51 -8.70
N SER A 7 0.43 -14.40 -9.55
CA SER A 7 -0.98 -14.71 -9.71
C SER A 7 -1.47 -15.63 -8.60
N ASP A 8 -2.79 -15.81 -8.51
CA ASP A 8 -3.38 -16.79 -7.58
C ASP A 8 -2.96 -18.23 -7.93
N THR A 9 -2.74 -18.53 -9.21
CA THR A 9 -2.24 -19.83 -9.66
C THR A 9 -0.83 -20.07 -9.14
N ASP A 10 0.05 -19.07 -9.24
CA ASP A 10 1.43 -19.19 -8.74
C ASP A 10 1.44 -19.42 -7.23
N ARG A 11 0.61 -18.68 -6.49
CA ARG A 11 0.48 -18.84 -5.04
C ARG A 11 -0.02 -20.23 -4.66
N ARG A 12 -1.02 -20.77 -5.35
CA ARG A 12 -1.51 -22.13 -5.11
C ARG A 12 -0.42 -23.17 -5.34
N ALA A 13 0.30 -23.08 -6.46
CA ALA A 13 1.40 -24.00 -6.74
C ALA A 13 2.50 -23.95 -5.66
N MET A 14 2.79 -22.76 -5.13
CA MET A 14 3.74 -22.60 -4.02
C MET A 14 3.23 -23.23 -2.71
N LEU A 15 1.96 -23.04 -2.36
CA LEU A 15 1.34 -23.63 -1.17
C LEU A 15 1.30 -25.17 -1.26
N ASP A 16 0.93 -25.71 -2.42
CA ASP A 16 0.93 -27.15 -2.70
C ASP A 16 2.33 -27.75 -2.56
N ALA A 17 3.36 -27.05 -3.06
CA ALA A 17 4.74 -27.52 -3.00
C ALA A 17 5.27 -27.65 -1.57
N ILE A 18 4.77 -26.83 -0.63
CA ILE A 18 5.17 -26.86 0.78
C ILE A 18 4.14 -27.56 1.68
N GLY A 19 3.03 -28.06 1.10
CA GLY A 19 2.04 -28.88 1.79
C GLY A 19 1.15 -28.13 2.78
N VAL A 20 0.89 -26.84 2.59
CA VAL A 20 -0.02 -26.05 3.44
C VAL A 20 -1.30 -25.64 2.69
N ALA A 21 -2.40 -25.45 3.41
CA ALA A 21 -3.71 -25.19 2.80
C ALA A 21 -3.96 -23.70 2.54
N SER A 22 -3.31 -22.82 3.29
CA SER A 22 -3.52 -21.38 3.22
C SER A 22 -2.26 -20.57 3.53
N VAL A 23 -2.27 -19.28 3.18
CA VAL A 23 -1.21 -18.35 3.58
C VAL A 23 -1.16 -18.19 5.11
N ASP A 24 -2.28 -18.33 5.81
CA ASP A 24 -2.35 -18.18 7.27
C ASP A 24 -1.57 -19.29 8.00
N ASP A 25 -1.46 -20.48 7.39
CA ASP A 25 -0.69 -21.60 7.93
C ASP A 25 0.81 -21.26 8.02
N LEU A 26 1.31 -20.35 7.19
CA LEU A 26 2.70 -19.89 7.19
C LEU A 26 3.06 -19.07 8.43
N PHE A 27 2.05 -18.62 9.19
CA PHE A 27 2.23 -17.82 10.39
C PHE A 27 2.04 -18.62 11.67
N ALA A 28 1.96 -19.96 11.62
CA ALA A 28 1.68 -20.84 12.78
C ALA A 28 2.53 -20.52 14.03
N ASP A 29 3.79 -20.14 13.84
CA ASP A 29 4.73 -19.82 14.92
C ASP A 29 4.48 -18.45 15.60
N VAL A 30 3.62 -17.59 15.03
CA VAL A 30 3.25 -16.30 15.61
C VAL A 30 2.10 -16.49 16.60
N PRO A 31 2.23 -16.14 17.89
CA PRO A 31 1.15 -16.27 18.86
C PRO A 31 -0.11 -15.54 18.43
N ALA A 32 -1.30 -16.14 18.61
CA ALA A 32 -2.56 -15.54 18.20
C ALA A 32 -2.80 -14.14 18.82
N ALA A 33 -2.36 -13.94 20.07
CA ALA A 33 -2.45 -12.65 20.76
C ALA A 33 -1.59 -11.53 20.13
N ALA A 34 -0.60 -11.89 19.32
CA ALA A 34 0.24 -10.94 18.58
C ALA A 34 -0.27 -10.67 17.15
N ARG A 35 -1.30 -11.40 16.70
CA ARG A 35 -1.91 -11.19 15.38
C ARG A 35 -3.07 -10.22 15.49
N LEU A 36 -3.19 -9.33 14.51
CA LEU A 36 -4.39 -8.51 14.37
C LEU A 36 -5.55 -9.38 13.88
N SER A 37 -6.76 -9.15 14.39
CA SER A 37 -7.98 -9.85 13.97
C SER A 37 -8.52 -9.38 12.60
N GLY A 38 -7.87 -8.37 12.01
CA GLY A 38 -8.26 -7.77 10.74
C GLY A 38 -7.21 -6.78 10.25
N PRO A 39 -7.59 -5.90 9.32
CA PRO A 39 -6.73 -4.81 8.86
C PRO A 39 -6.27 -3.90 10.00
N VAL A 40 -5.20 -3.14 9.73
CA VAL A 40 -4.67 -2.16 10.69
C VAL A 40 -5.74 -1.11 11.00
N GLU A 41 -6.04 -0.95 12.29
CA GLU A 41 -7.03 0.03 12.75
C GLU A 41 -6.63 1.46 12.35
N GLY A 42 -7.61 2.24 11.91
CA GLY A 42 -7.41 3.63 11.50
C GLY A 42 -6.81 3.82 10.10
N LEU A 43 -6.44 2.74 9.39
CA LEU A 43 -6.02 2.84 7.98
C LEU A 43 -7.20 2.63 7.02
N PRO A 44 -7.36 3.48 5.99
CA PRO A 44 -8.33 3.24 4.94
C PRO A 44 -7.95 2.01 4.11
N MET A 45 -8.96 1.39 3.49
CA MET A 45 -8.75 0.30 2.54
C MET A 45 -8.05 0.81 1.26
N HIS A 46 -7.56 -0.13 0.45
CA HIS A 46 -6.85 0.19 -0.78
C HIS A 46 -7.67 1.04 -1.76
N MET A 47 -6.97 1.77 -2.63
CA MET A 47 -7.56 2.51 -3.73
C MET A 47 -6.92 2.08 -5.05
N THR A 48 -7.64 2.24 -6.15
CA THR A 48 -7.07 2.03 -7.48
C THR A 48 -6.00 3.08 -7.75
N GLU A 49 -5.04 2.76 -8.61
CA GLU A 49 -3.96 3.67 -9.00
C GLU A 49 -4.48 5.05 -9.43
N MET A 50 -5.51 5.08 -10.29
CA MET A 50 -6.13 6.34 -10.74
C MET A 50 -6.80 7.11 -9.60
N ALA A 51 -7.38 6.42 -8.63
CA ALA A 51 -8.03 7.07 -7.49
C ALA A 51 -6.99 7.68 -6.54
N VAL A 52 -5.89 6.96 -6.28
CA VAL A 52 -4.74 7.47 -5.51
C VAL A 52 -4.15 8.70 -6.19
N GLU A 53 -3.90 8.64 -7.50
CA GLU A 53 -3.37 9.76 -8.27
C GLU A 53 -4.27 11.00 -8.17
N ARG A 54 -5.59 10.81 -8.34
CA ARG A 54 -6.55 11.91 -8.22
C ARG A 54 -6.56 12.52 -6.82
N GLN A 55 -6.54 11.68 -5.78
CA GLN A 55 -6.56 12.15 -4.40
C GLN A 55 -5.30 12.93 -4.04
N LEU A 56 -4.12 12.38 -4.33
CA LEU A 56 -2.84 13.04 -4.07
C LEU A 56 -2.70 14.32 -4.90
N GLY A 57 -3.11 14.31 -6.16
CA GLY A 57 -3.15 15.50 -7.00
C GLY A 57 -4.09 16.57 -6.45
N GLY A 58 -5.24 16.18 -5.89
CA GLY A 58 -6.16 17.09 -5.21
C GLY A 58 -5.56 17.73 -3.96
N LEU A 59 -4.84 16.94 -3.14
CA LEU A 59 -4.13 17.44 -1.97
C LEU A 59 -3.00 18.40 -2.36
N ALA A 60 -2.20 18.05 -3.37
CA ALA A 60 -1.10 18.89 -3.85
C ALA A 60 -1.57 20.27 -4.31
N LYS A 61 -2.74 20.35 -4.96
CA LYS A 61 -3.36 21.61 -5.43
C LYS A 61 -3.84 22.53 -4.31
N GLN A 62 -3.86 22.08 -3.06
CA GLN A 62 -4.13 22.96 -1.92
C GLN A 62 -2.91 23.81 -1.56
N ASN A 63 -1.72 23.46 -2.06
CA ASN A 63 -0.52 24.26 -1.92
C ASN A 63 -0.47 25.32 -3.03
N LEU A 64 0.17 26.46 -2.73
CA LEU A 64 0.63 27.41 -3.75
C LEU A 64 2.08 27.07 -4.09
N ALA A 65 2.33 26.54 -5.29
CA ALA A 65 3.70 26.24 -5.69
C ALA A 65 4.48 27.53 -5.96
N ALA A 66 5.79 27.50 -5.70
CA ALA A 66 6.68 28.63 -5.94
C ALA A 66 6.69 29.13 -7.40
N GLY A 67 6.39 28.25 -8.36
CA GLY A 67 6.27 28.60 -9.77
C GLY A 67 4.91 29.20 -10.18
N ASP A 68 3.89 29.09 -9.33
CA ASP A 68 2.52 29.47 -9.66
C ASP A 68 2.20 30.93 -9.26
N ALA A 69 3.10 31.59 -8.53
CA ALA A 69 2.98 32.99 -8.12
C ALA A 69 4.37 33.63 -7.95
N PRO A 70 4.48 34.98 -7.92
CA PRO A 70 5.73 35.64 -7.61
C PRO A 70 6.32 35.16 -6.27
N PHE A 71 7.53 34.60 -6.31
CA PHE A 71 8.18 33.96 -5.17
C PHE A 71 9.63 34.47 -5.05
N PHE A 72 9.92 35.30 -4.04
CA PHE A 72 11.17 36.06 -3.92
C PHE A 72 11.96 35.74 -2.65
N LEU A 73 11.84 34.52 -2.12
CA LEU A 73 12.46 34.12 -0.86
C LEU A 73 14.01 34.12 -0.91
N GLY A 74 14.60 33.87 -2.08
CA GLY A 74 16.06 33.85 -2.27
C GLY A 74 16.75 32.66 -1.61
N ALA A 75 17.95 32.87 -1.04
CA ALA A 75 18.70 31.93 -0.17
C ALA A 75 19.02 30.51 -0.71
N GLY A 76 18.72 30.19 -1.97
CA GLY A 76 19.03 28.90 -2.58
C GLY A 76 17.99 27.82 -2.25
N ALA A 77 17.11 27.60 -3.23
CA ALA A 77 15.90 26.75 -3.20
C ALA A 77 14.74 27.29 -2.34
#